data_AF-A0A3G8Y023-F1
#
_entry.id   AF-A0A3G8Y023-F1
#
_cell.length_a   1.000
_cell.length_b   1.000
_cell.length_c   1.000
_cell.angle_alpha   90.00
_cell.angle_beta   90.00
_cell.angle_gamma   90.00
#
_symmetry.space_group_name_H-M   'P 1'
#
loop_
_entity.id
_entity.type
_entity.pdbx_description
1 polymer ?
#
loop_
_entity_poly.entity_id
_entity_poly.type
_entity_poly.pdbx_seq_one_letter_code
_entity_poly.pdbx_strand_id
1 'polypeptide(L)'
;MSCKIILKNAAISALIFGSSWCSACPEELLQISGLYSKWKEQGVEVVFVSLDTDAEVFKNFVERFPFVSISDYKKWESSAVKNYHIFETPTIFFAG
;
A
#
# COMPACT_ATOMS: atom_id res chain seq x y z
N MET A 1 14.41 26.88 11.09
CA MET A 1 14.18 25.76 12.04
C MET A 1 12.68 25.53 12.30
N SER A 2 11.77 25.65 11.31
CA SER A 2 10.31 25.57 11.58
C SER A 2 9.43 25.00 10.46
N CYS A 3 9.92 24.08 9.62
CA CYS A 3 9.02 23.29 8.76
C CYS A 3 8.48 22.03 9.47
N LYS A 4 9.24 21.50 10.46
CA LYS A 4 8.87 20.30 11.25
C LYS A 4 7.59 20.44 12.09
N ILE A 5 7.11 21.66 12.36
CA ILE A 5 5.92 21.87 13.20
C ILE A 5 4.64 21.92 12.34
N ILE A 6 4.73 22.39 11.08
CA ILE A 6 3.55 22.54 10.21
C ILE A 6 3.13 21.20 9.59
N LEU A 7 4.08 20.28 9.36
CA LEU A 7 3.80 18.97 8.75
C LEU A 7 3.19 17.93 9.71
N LYS A 8 2.99 18.24 11.00
CA LYS A 8 2.47 17.27 11.98
C LYS A 8 0.97 16.97 11.83
N ASN A 9 0.24 17.71 10.99
CA ASN A 9 -1.23 17.64 10.92
C ASN A 9 -1.79 17.17 9.57
N ALA A 10 -0.95 16.79 8.60
CA ALA A 10 -1.38 16.13 7.37
C ALA A 10 -0.77 14.73 7.34
N ALA A 11 -1.58 13.71 7.58
CA ALA A 11 -1.14 12.31 7.50
C ALA A 11 -1.02 11.95 6.02
N ILE A 12 0.22 11.81 5.54
CA ILE A 12 0.47 11.36 4.17
C ILE A 12 0.24 9.85 4.16
N SER A 13 -0.52 9.36 3.18
CA SER A 13 -0.76 7.94 2.97
C SER A 13 -0.10 7.49 1.67
N ALA A 14 0.78 6.50 1.75
CA ALA A 14 1.29 5.75 0.61
C ALA A 14 0.33 4.58 0.32
N LEU A 15 -0.50 4.73 -0.70
CA LEU A 15 -1.43 3.71 -1.18
C LEU A 15 -0.72 2.86 -2.24
N ILE A 16 -0.60 1.56 -2.00
CA ILE A 16 0.09 0.63 -2.90
C ILE A 16 -0.93 -0.36 -3.46
N PHE A 17 -1.19 -0.32 -4.75
CA PHE A 17 -2.02 -1.30 -5.43
C PHE A 17 -1.16 -2.43 -5.96
N GLY A 18 -1.49 -3.69 -5.65
CA GLY A 18 -0.69 -4.84 -6.06
C GLY A 18 -1.37 -6.18 -5.83
N SER A 19 -0.65 -7.29 -6.02
CA SER A 19 -1.18 -8.63 -5.79
C SER A 19 -0.08 -9.65 -5.54
N SER A 20 -0.43 -10.83 -5.03
CA SER A 20 0.50 -11.94 -4.83
C SER A 20 1.06 -12.53 -6.14
N TRP A 21 0.29 -12.45 -7.22
CA TRP A 21 0.62 -13.00 -8.54
C TRP A 21 1.32 -11.99 -9.47
N CYS A 22 1.53 -10.77 -9.00
CA CYS A 22 2.32 -9.75 -9.67
C CYS A 22 3.82 -10.01 -9.41
N SER A 23 4.62 -10.12 -10.47
CA SER A 23 6.04 -10.52 -10.36
C SER A 23 6.89 -9.55 -9.54
N ALA A 24 6.66 -8.24 -9.69
CA ALA A 24 7.42 -7.20 -9.00
C ALA A 24 6.90 -6.87 -7.59
N CYS A 25 5.63 -7.15 -7.30
CA CYS A 25 4.98 -6.74 -6.06
C CYS A 25 5.63 -7.30 -4.78
N PRO A 26 6.05 -8.58 -4.71
CA PRO A 26 6.73 -9.11 -3.53
C PRO A 26 8.00 -8.34 -3.17
N GLU A 27 8.82 -8.00 -4.15
CA GLU A 27 10.10 -7.31 -3.93
C GLU A 27 9.87 -5.86 -3.50
N GLU A 28 8.98 -5.15 -4.21
CA GLU A 28 8.62 -3.75 -3.89
C GLU A 28 8.06 -3.63 -2.46
N LEU A 29 7.13 -4.51 -2.08
CA LEU A 29 6.53 -4.50 -0.74
C LEU A 29 7.55 -4.85 0.36
N LEU A 30 8.54 -5.71 0.07
CA LEU A 30 9.64 -6.00 1.00
C LEU A 30 10.54 -4.78 1.19
N GLN A 31 10.88 -4.05 0.12
CA GLN A 31 11.67 -2.82 0.20
C GLN A 31 10.94 -1.76 1.02
N ILE A 32 9.64 -1.56 0.78
CA ILE A 32 8.79 -0.62 1.52
C ILE A 32 8.68 -1.03 3.00
N SER A 33 8.55 -2.33 3.29
CA SER A 33 8.54 -2.84 4.66
C SER A 33 9.81 -2.45 5.43
N GLY A 34 10.96 -2.47 4.77
CA GLY A 34 12.24 -2.02 5.35
C GLY A 34 12.29 -0.51 5.65
N LEU A 35 11.51 0.30 4.94
CA LEU A 35 11.43 1.75 5.13
C LEU A 35 10.29 2.17 6.08
N TYR A 36 9.32 1.28 6.33
CA TYR A 36 8.05 1.61 6.97
C TYR A 36 8.20 2.29 8.34
N SER A 37 9.10 1.80 9.19
CA SER A 37 9.32 2.42 10.52
C SER A 37 9.73 3.90 10.42
N LYS A 38 10.65 4.21 9.49
CA LYS A 38 11.12 5.59 9.26
C LYS A 38 10.02 6.46 8.65
N TRP A 39 9.25 5.92 7.71
CA TRP A 39 8.11 6.61 7.10
C TRP A 39 7.05 6.95 8.15
N LYS A 40 6.77 6.00 9.05
CA LYS A 40 5.83 6.20 10.16
C LYS A 40 6.26 7.31 11.11
N GLU A 41 7.55 7.37 11.46
CA GLU A 41 8.12 8.48 12.24
C GLU A 41 8.00 9.85 11.55
N GLN A 42 7.91 9.84 10.21
CA GLN A 42 7.75 11.03 9.36
C GLN A 42 6.27 11.36 9.08
N GLY A 43 5.32 10.61 9.64
CA GLY A 43 3.89 10.83 9.45
C GLY A 43 3.34 10.23 8.15
N VAL A 44 4.06 9.28 7.53
CA VAL A 44 3.61 8.52 6.37
C VAL A 44 3.06 7.17 6.82
N GLU A 45 1.78 6.92 6.57
CA GLU A 45 1.16 5.61 6.72
C GLU A 45 1.19 4.84 5.38
N VAL A 46 1.35 3.52 5.42
CA VAL A 46 1.33 2.67 4.23
C VAL A 46 0.05 1.84 4.26
N VAL A 47 -0.67 1.84 3.14
CA VAL A 47 -1.84 0.99 2.95
C VAL A 47 -1.66 0.20 1.66
N PHE A 48 -1.59 -1.11 1.78
CA PHE A 48 -1.58 -2.02 0.65
C PHE A 48 -3.02 -2.39 0.26
N VAL A 49 -3.39 -2.12 -0.98
CA VAL A 49 -4.67 -2.48 -1.60
C VAL A 49 -4.42 -3.64 -2.55
N SER A 50 -4.74 -4.85 -2.09
CA SER A 50 -4.53 -6.07 -2.85
C SER A 50 -5.64 -6.31 -3.89
N LEU A 51 -5.23 -6.78 -5.06
CA LEU A 51 -6.06 -7.27 -6.15
C LEU A 51 -6.19 -8.80 -6.15
N ASP A 52 -5.73 -9.49 -5.10
CA ASP A 52 -5.94 -10.92 -4.93
C ASP A 52 -7.44 -11.22 -4.78
N THR A 53 -7.91 -12.28 -5.44
CA THR A 53 -9.34 -12.70 -5.44
C THR A 53 -9.64 -13.82 -4.45
N ASP A 54 -8.60 -14.40 -3.85
CA ASP A 54 -8.72 -15.48 -2.89
C ASP A 54 -8.25 -14.99 -1.52
N ALA A 55 -9.08 -15.20 -0.50
CA ALA A 55 -8.85 -14.68 0.84
C ALA A 55 -7.67 -15.37 1.55
N GLU A 56 -7.44 -16.66 1.30
CA GLU A 56 -6.34 -17.41 1.90
C GLU A 56 -5.01 -17.01 1.25
N VAL A 57 -4.97 -16.92 -0.08
CA VAL A 57 -3.81 -16.41 -0.82
C VAL A 57 -3.45 -14.99 -0.37
N PHE A 58 -4.45 -14.10 -0.28
CA PHE A 58 -4.27 -12.75 0.23
C PHE A 58 -3.67 -12.76 1.64
N LYS A 59 -4.31 -13.48 2.58
CA LYS A 59 -3.88 -13.53 3.98
C LYS A 59 -2.44 -14.03 4.11
N ASN A 60 -2.09 -15.10 3.42
CA ASN A 60 -0.75 -15.68 3.45
C ASN A 60 0.29 -14.73 2.82
N PHE A 61 -0.08 -14.02 1.76
CA PHE A 61 0.83 -13.09 1.08
C PHE A 61 1.19 -11.88 1.96
N VAL A 62 0.20 -11.34 2.69
CA VAL A 62 0.37 -10.09 3.45
C VAL A 62 0.87 -10.27 4.87
N GLU A 63 0.88 -11.49 5.41
CA GLU A 63 1.28 -11.80 6.80
C GLU A 63 2.69 -11.27 7.16
N ARG A 64 3.58 -11.19 6.17
CA ARG A 64 4.97 -10.71 6.34
C ARG A 64 5.13 -9.19 6.33
N PHE A 65 4.11 -8.42 5.98
CA PHE A 65 4.22 -6.98 5.82
C PHE A 65 3.70 -6.24 7.07
N PRO A 66 4.42 -5.22 7.56
CA PRO A 66 4.12 -4.58 8.85
C PRO A 66 3.01 -3.52 8.77
N PHE A 67 2.43 -3.29 7.59
CA PHE A 67 1.47 -2.23 7.32
C PHE A 67 0.07 -2.76 7.00
N VAL A 68 -0.91 -1.87 7.04
CA VAL A 68 -2.31 -2.22 6.80
C VAL A 68 -2.46 -2.76 5.37
N SER A 69 -3.09 -3.92 5.25
CA SER A 69 -3.38 -4.55 3.97
C SER A 69 -4.87 -4.84 3.87
N ILE A 70 -5.49 -4.47 2.75
CA ILE A 70 -6.92 -4.66 2.48
C ILE A 70 -7.13 -5.28 1.11
N SER A 71 -8.22 -6.04 0.95
CA SER A 71 -8.70 -6.54 -0.34
C SER A 71 -10.23 -6.61 -0.30
N ASP A 72 -10.88 -6.27 -1.41
CA ASP A 72 -12.30 -6.54 -1.63
C ASP A 72 -12.54 -7.80 -2.48
N TYR A 73 -11.45 -8.49 -2.86
CA TYR A 73 -11.41 -9.69 -3.68
C TYR A 73 -11.97 -9.54 -5.10
N LYS A 74 -12.10 -8.30 -5.59
CA LYS A 74 -12.67 -8.00 -6.91
C LYS A 74 -11.64 -7.74 -7.99
N LYS A 75 -10.34 -7.81 -7.69
CA LYS A 75 -9.26 -7.57 -8.65
C LYS A 75 -9.47 -6.21 -9.34
N TRP A 76 -9.43 -6.18 -10.68
CA TRP A 76 -9.64 -4.99 -11.50
C TRP A 76 -11.07 -4.42 -11.41
N GLU A 77 -12.04 -5.19 -10.91
CA GLU A 77 -13.42 -4.74 -10.71
C GLU A 77 -13.64 -3.96 -9.40
N SER A 78 -12.63 -3.88 -8.54
CA SER A 78 -12.67 -3.11 -7.31
C SER A 78 -13.03 -1.65 -7.57
N SER A 79 -13.88 -1.06 -6.71
CA SER A 79 -14.18 0.37 -6.79
C SER A 79 -12.93 1.21 -6.53
N ALA A 80 -12.02 0.77 -5.67
CA ALA A 80 -10.77 1.46 -5.40
C ALA A 80 -9.87 1.48 -6.65
N VAL A 81 -9.68 0.34 -7.32
CA VAL A 81 -8.90 0.23 -8.57
C VAL A 81 -9.46 1.16 -9.64
N LYS A 82 -10.79 1.17 -9.82
CA LYS A 82 -11.45 2.03 -10.82
C LYS A 82 -11.32 3.52 -10.49
N ASN A 83 -11.56 3.90 -9.24
CA ASN A 83 -11.51 5.30 -8.80
C ASN A 83 -10.09 5.90 -8.88
N TYR A 84 -9.07 5.07 -8.65
CA TYR A 84 -7.67 5.47 -8.76
C TYR A 84 -7.08 5.23 -10.17
N HIS A 85 -7.88 4.75 -11.12
CA HIS A 85 -7.46 4.46 -12.50
C HIS A 85 -6.23 3.54 -12.55
N ILE A 86 -6.26 2.45 -11.79
CA ILE A 86 -5.17 1.47 -11.74
C ILE A 86 -5.28 0.52 -12.94
N PHE A 87 -4.26 0.49 -13.78
CA PHE A 87 -4.19 -0.39 -14.96
C PHE A 87 -3.04 -1.41 -14.89
N GLU A 88 -2.12 -1.23 -13.94
CA GLU A 88 -0.95 -2.08 -13.75
C GLU A 88 -0.61 -2.21 -12.27
N THR A 89 0.20 -3.19 -11.93
CA THR A 89 0.69 -3.42 -10.56
C THR A 89 2.19 -3.73 -10.57
N PRO A 90 2.95 -3.29 -9.55
CA PRO A 90 2.51 -2.42 -8.46
C PRO A 90 2.28 -0.96 -8.94
N THR A 91 1.38 -0.23 -8.30
CA THR A 91 1.26 1.23 -8.47
C THR A 91 1.19 1.90 -7.10
N ILE A 92 1.95 2.98 -6.92
CA ILE A 92 2.08 3.68 -5.64
C ILE A 92 1.56 5.11 -5.78
N PHE A 93 0.65 5.51 -4.90
CA PHE A 93 0.15 6.89 -4.79
C PHE A 93 0.49 7.45 -3.42
N PHE A 94 0.92 8.71 -3.39
CA PHE A 94 1.01 9.48 -2.14
C PHE A 94 -0.18 10.45 -2.10
N ALA A 95 -1.02 10.32 -1.07
CA ALA A 95 -2.13 11.21 -0.79
C ALA A 95 -1.86 11.94 0.54
N GLY A 96 -2.15 13.24 0.63
CA GLY A 96 -1.93 14.05 1.83
C GLY A 96 -2.68 15.37 1.79
#